data_AF-A0A0C9Z2Z4-F1
#
_entry.id   AF-A0A0C9Z2Z4-F1
#
_cell.length_a   1.000
_cell.length_b   1.000
_cell.length_c   1.000
_cell.angle_alpha   90.00
_cell.angle_beta   90.00
_cell.angle_gamma   90.00
#
_symmetry.space_group_name_H-M   'P 1'
#
loop_
_entity.id
_entity.type
_entity.pdbx_description
1 polymer ?
#
loop_
_entity_poly.entity_id
_entity_poly.type
_entity_poly.pdbx_seq_one_letter_code
_entity_poly.pdbx_strand_id
1 'polypeptide(L)'
;DELPKLHRKANTLYWANALLTMTYNFIDGVISSADAPPPFNIPCLRFVNAGLALAHSQLMKGLAKPKFGGTLCGVYLLEEKIEGGSDAFIKYIHNMDCGPSLSTDMDGYDIAEFLAFTQHVQYAKSRGLVIISNYQG
;
A
#
# COMPACT_ATOMS: atom_id res chain seq x y z
N ASP A 1 19.99 -8.83 11.06
CA ASP A 1 19.19 -7.85 11.79
C ASP A 1 17.95 -7.51 10.95
N GLU A 2 16.77 -7.85 11.47
CA GLU A 2 15.50 -7.80 10.72
C GLU A 2 14.74 -6.48 10.94
N LEU A 3 15.00 -5.78 12.06
CA LEU A 3 14.30 -4.55 12.39
C LEU A 3 14.51 -3.44 11.34
N PRO A 4 15.73 -3.14 10.87
CA PRO A 4 15.93 -2.11 9.84
C PRO A 4 15.25 -2.44 8.51
N LYS A 5 15.17 -3.73 8.14
CA LYS A 5 14.53 -4.17 6.90
C LYS A 5 13.02 -3.99 6.97
N LEU A 6 12.39 -4.44 8.06
CA LEU A 6 10.95 -4.33 8.24
C LEU A 6 10.53 -2.86 8.43
N HIS A 7 11.36 -2.05 9.08
CA HIS A 7 11.17 -0.60 9.14
C HIS A 7 11.17 0.04 7.75
N ARG A 8 12.09 -0.34 6.85
CA ARG A 8 12.05 0.14 5.46
C ARG A 8 10.75 -0.26 4.75
N LYS A 9 10.29 -1.50 4.91
CA LYS A 9 9.02 -1.96 4.32
C LYS A 9 7.82 -1.18 4.85
N ALA A 10 7.73 -0.99 6.16
CA ALA A 10 6.67 -0.18 6.78
C ALA A 10 6.69 1.27 6.25
N ASN A 11 7.88 1.85 6.11
CA ASN A 11 8.04 3.18 5.54
C ASN A 11 7.64 3.23 4.06
N THR A 12 7.92 2.18 3.27
CA THR A 12 7.44 2.08 1.89
C THR A 12 5.92 2.12 1.82
N LEU A 13 5.21 1.40 2.70
CA LEU A 13 3.75 1.43 2.77
C LEU A 13 3.20 2.79 3.20
N TYR A 14 3.90 3.48 4.11
CA TYR A 14 3.57 4.87 4.47
C TYR A 14 3.66 5.80 3.26
N TRP A 15 4.76 5.74 2.51
CA TRP A 15 4.92 6.54 1.28
C TRP A 15 3.93 6.16 0.19
N ALA A 16 3.60 4.88 0.06
CA ALA A 16 2.59 4.41 -0.89
C ALA A 16 1.21 5.04 -0.59
N ASN A 17 0.79 5.07 0.67
CA ASN A 17 -0.43 5.75 1.09
C ASN A 17 -0.38 7.27 0.81
N ALA A 18 0.74 7.93 1.12
CA ALA A 18 0.90 9.37 0.87
C ALA A 18 0.83 9.71 -0.63
N LEU A 19 1.46 8.91 -1.48
CA LEU A 19 1.44 9.08 -2.93
C LEU A 19 0.06 8.80 -3.54
N LEU A 20 -0.67 7.80 -3.04
CA LEU A 20 -2.05 7.56 -3.46
C LEU A 20 -2.98 8.69 -3.01
N THR A 21 -2.81 9.19 -1.78
CA THR A 21 -3.55 10.36 -1.27
C THR A 21 -3.27 11.61 -2.11
N MET A 22 -2.02 11.85 -2.50
CA MET A 22 -1.66 12.93 -3.42
C MET A 22 -2.39 12.78 -4.76
N THR A 23 -2.50 11.56 -5.31
CA THR A 23 -3.24 11.30 -6.54
C THR A 23 -4.72 11.62 -6.38
N TYR A 24 -5.37 11.19 -5.28
CA TYR A 24 -6.77 11.54 -5.03
C TYR A 24 -6.99 13.04 -4.86
N ASN A 25 -6.13 13.73 -4.12
CA ASN A 25 -6.21 15.19 -4.00
C ASN A 25 -6.07 15.90 -5.36
N PHE A 26 -5.26 15.35 -6.28
CA PHE A 26 -5.17 15.85 -7.64
C PHE A 26 -6.48 15.64 -8.41
N ILE A 27 -7.06 14.44 -8.34
CA ILE A 27 -8.35 14.11 -8.97
C ILE A 27 -9.44 15.05 -8.46
N ASP A 28 -9.57 15.20 -7.14
CA ASP A 28 -10.60 16.06 -6.51
C ASP A 28 -10.45 17.52 -6.94
N GLY A 29 -9.21 18.01 -7.07
CA GLY A 29 -8.92 19.34 -7.61
C GLY A 29 -9.37 19.52 -9.06
N VAL A 30 -9.21 18.50 -9.90
CA VAL A 30 -9.68 18.53 -11.29
C VAL A 30 -11.22 18.46 -11.36
N ILE A 31 -11.85 17.58 -10.57
CA ILE A 31 -13.32 17.45 -10.54
C ILE A 31 -13.98 18.73 -10.03
N SER A 32 -13.46 19.32 -8.96
CA SER A 32 -14.01 20.55 -8.38
C SER A 32 -13.90 21.77 -9.29
N SER A 33 -13.01 21.73 -10.29
CA SER A 33 -12.84 22.80 -11.29
C SER A 33 -13.51 22.50 -12.63
N ALA A 34 -14.14 21.33 -12.79
CA ALA A 34 -14.82 20.93 -14.02
C ALA A 34 -16.29 21.41 -14.03
N ASP A 35 -16.78 21.77 -15.22
CA ASP A 35 -18.17 22.22 -15.43
C ASP A 35 -19.20 21.09 -15.27
N ALA A 36 -18.76 19.84 -15.38
CA ALA A 36 -19.59 18.65 -15.29
C ALA A 36 -18.85 17.50 -14.59
N PRO A 37 -19.57 16.59 -13.91
CA PRO A 37 -18.97 15.41 -13.29
C PRO A 37 -18.38 14.46 -14.35
N PRO A 38 -17.40 13.61 -13.97
CA PRO A 38 -16.85 12.63 -14.88
C PRO A 38 -17.94 11.65 -15.36
N PRO A 39 -17.91 11.24 -16.63
CA PRO A 39 -18.92 10.34 -17.20
C PRO A 39 -18.72 8.86 -16.78
N PHE A 40 -17.78 8.59 -15.89
CA PHE A 40 -17.42 7.28 -15.38
C PHE A 40 -17.15 7.33 -13.87
N ASN A 41 -17.23 6.17 -13.22
CA ASN A 41 -16.89 6.03 -11.81
C ASN A 41 -15.38 6.00 -11.65
N ILE A 42 -14.87 6.74 -10.66
CA ILE A 42 -13.45 6.71 -10.30
C ILE A 42 -13.28 5.72 -9.15
N PRO A 43 -12.44 4.68 -9.28
CA PRO A 43 -12.21 3.73 -8.20
C PRO A 43 -11.70 4.42 -6.92
N CYS A 44 -12.28 4.05 -5.77
CA CYS A 44 -11.85 4.47 -4.44
C CYS A 44 -11.10 3.32 -3.77
N LEU A 45 -9.77 3.37 -3.85
CA LEU A 45 -8.85 2.34 -3.41
C LEU A 45 -7.99 2.87 -2.26
N ARG A 46 -7.46 1.96 -1.45
CA ARG A 46 -6.49 2.27 -0.39
C ARG A 46 -5.50 1.13 -0.24
N PHE A 47 -4.32 1.42 0.28
CA PHE A 47 -3.47 0.36 0.81
C PHE A 47 -4.02 -0.12 2.15
N VAL A 48 -3.71 -1.38 2.48
CA VAL A 48 -3.95 -1.93 3.82
C VAL A 48 -3.19 -1.13 4.87
N ASN A 49 -3.76 -1.00 6.07
CA ASN A 49 -2.98 -0.51 7.19
C ASN A 49 -1.92 -1.55 7.56
N ALA A 50 -0.73 -1.07 7.94
CA ALA A 50 0.37 -1.92 8.33
C ALA A 50 1.15 -1.34 9.51
N GLY A 51 1.78 -2.20 10.29
CA GLY A 51 2.53 -1.81 11.49
C GLY A 51 3.63 -2.80 11.85
N LEU A 52 4.60 -2.33 12.63
CA LEU A 52 5.64 -3.19 13.19
C LEU A 52 5.20 -3.75 14.55
N ALA A 53 5.24 -5.06 14.69
CA ALA A 53 5.08 -5.74 15.96
C ALA A 53 6.44 -6.20 16.48
N LEU A 54 6.78 -5.75 17.69
CA LEU A 54 7.99 -6.14 18.42
C LEU A 54 7.60 -7.18 19.47
N ALA A 55 8.02 -8.43 19.26
CA ALA A 55 7.81 -9.51 20.20
C ALA A 55 8.96 -9.52 21.22
N HIS A 56 8.63 -9.43 22.50
CA HIS A 56 9.58 -9.52 23.61
C HIS A 56 9.33 -10.78 24.42
N SER A 57 10.38 -11.56 24.69
CA SER A 57 10.29 -12.65 25.66
C SER A 57 10.66 -12.14 27.05
N GLN A 58 9.84 -12.51 28.04
CA GLN A 58 10.25 -12.32 29.43
C GLN A 58 11.30 -13.37 29.77
N LEU A 59 12.46 -12.92 30.26
CA LEU A 59 13.38 -13.80 30.98
C LEU A 59 12.69 -14.21 32.28
N MET A 60 12.00 -15.36 32.29
CA MET A 60 11.62 -16.00 33.54
C MET A 60 12.89 -16.48 34.24
N LYS A 61 13.47 -15.62 35.06
CA LYS A 61 14.42 -16.02 36.10
C LYS A 61 13.93 -15.53 37.44
N GLY A 62 13.16 -16.39 38.11
CA GLY A 62 12.81 -16.27 39.52
C GLY A 62 11.56 -15.45 39.85
N LEU A 63 11.04 -15.69 41.05
CA LEU A 63 9.81 -15.19 41.67
C LEU A 63 9.74 -13.66 41.89
N ALA A 64 10.44 -12.87 41.08
CA ALA A 64 10.52 -11.42 41.20
C ALA A 64 9.67 -10.73 40.11
N LYS A 65 8.96 -9.68 40.53
CA LYS A 65 8.03 -8.85 39.74
C LYS A 65 8.48 -8.64 38.29
N PRO A 66 7.54 -8.61 37.32
CA PRO A 66 7.87 -8.45 35.91
C PRO A 66 8.62 -7.13 35.71
N LYS A 67 9.91 -7.21 35.37
CA LYS A 67 10.67 -6.06 34.92
C LYS A 67 10.26 -5.77 33.47
N PHE A 68 9.89 -4.53 33.19
CA PHE A 68 9.73 -4.00 31.83
C PHE A 68 11.10 -3.98 31.12
N GLY A 69 11.57 -5.15 30.69
CA GLY A 69 12.91 -5.34 30.12
C GLY A 69 13.09 -6.72 29.51
N GLY A 70 12.10 -7.18 28.72
CA GLY A 70 12.19 -8.43 27.97
C GLY A 70 13.13 -8.32 26.77
N THR A 71 13.83 -9.40 26.43
CA THR A 71 14.70 -9.45 25.25
C THR A 71 13.84 -9.47 23.99
N LEU A 72 14.14 -8.60 23.03
CA LEU A 72 13.49 -8.61 21.72
C LEU A 72 13.77 -9.97 21.04
N CYS A 73 12.73 -10.76 20.83
CA CYS A 73 12.82 -12.10 20.25
C CYS A 73 12.28 -12.19 18.81
N GLY A 74 11.50 -11.19 18.37
CA GLY A 74 10.98 -11.15 17.01
C GLY A 74 10.52 -9.77 16.59
N VAL A 75 10.58 -9.51 15.28
CA VAL A 75 10.03 -8.32 14.63
C VAL A 75 9.21 -8.79 13.45
N TYR A 76 7.98 -8.30 13.35
CA TYR A 76 7.04 -8.68 12.30
C TYR A 76 6.42 -7.43 11.67
N LEU A 77 6.17 -7.49 10.37
CA LEU A 77 5.27 -6.55 9.70
C LEU A 77 3.87 -7.18 9.75
N LEU A 78 2.92 -6.48 10.36
CA LEU A 78 1.52 -6.86 10.38
C LEU A 78 0.79 -5.99 9.34
N GLU A 79 -0.12 -6.60 8.59
CA GLU A 79 -0.95 -5.96 7.57
C GLU A 79 -2.41 -6.35 7.82
N GLU A 80 -3.35 -5.48 7.46
CA GLU A 80 -4.78 -5.83 7.49
C GLU A 80 -5.06 -7.02 6.59
N LYS A 81 -5.87 -7.95 7.07
CA LYS A 81 -6.34 -9.08 6.29
C LYS A 81 -7.38 -8.58 5.27
N ILE A 82 -7.12 -8.84 3.99
CA ILE A 82 -8.13 -8.70 2.94
C ILE A 82 -9.01 -9.95 2.96
N GLU A 83 -10.33 -9.77 3.06
CA GLU A 83 -11.30 -10.85 3.03
C GLU A 83 -11.52 -11.32 1.58
N GLY A 84 -11.73 -12.63 1.36
CA GLY A 84 -11.88 -13.21 0.02
C GLY A 84 -10.89 -14.33 -0.33
N GLY A 85 -9.82 -14.51 0.46
CA GLY A 85 -8.85 -15.60 0.28
C GLY A 85 -7.86 -15.39 -0.87
N SER A 86 -7.02 -16.40 -1.16
CA SER A 86 -5.98 -16.32 -2.20
C SER A 86 -6.52 -16.22 -3.62
N ASP A 87 -7.71 -16.78 -3.85
CA ASP A 87 -8.31 -16.86 -5.18
C ASP A 87 -8.90 -15.51 -5.64
N ALA A 88 -8.93 -14.52 -4.74
CA ALA A 88 -9.40 -13.16 -4.98
C ALA A 88 -8.27 -12.10 -5.01
N PHE A 89 -7.01 -12.49 -4.74
CA PHE A 89 -5.90 -11.52 -4.68
C PHE A 89 -5.29 -11.32 -6.07
N ILE A 90 -5.53 -10.15 -6.66
CA ILE A 90 -5.21 -9.87 -8.05
C ILE A 90 -3.96 -9.00 -8.13
N LYS A 91 -3.06 -9.32 -9.06
CA LYS A 91 -1.93 -8.47 -9.42
C LYS A 91 -2.33 -7.58 -10.59
N TYR A 92 -2.64 -6.32 -10.31
CA TYR A 92 -3.13 -5.36 -11.30
C TYR A 92 -2.01 -4.75 -12.16
N ILE A 93 -0.84 -4.50 -11.57
CA ILE A 93 0.34 -3.93 -12.24
C ILE A 93 1.57 -4.76 -11.89
N HIS A 94 2.40 -5.12 -12.88
CA HIS A 94 3.64 -5.84 -12.66
C HIS A 94 4.77 -4.89 -12.22
N ASN A 95 5.77 -5.37 -11.48
CA ASN A 95 6.89 -4.50 -11.05
C ASN A 95 7.86 -4.13 -12.19
N MET A 96 7.73 -4.78 -13.36
CA MET A 96 8.58 -4.60 -14.55
C MET A 96 7.82 -3.95 -15.71
N ASP A 97 6.56 -3.57 -15.49
CA ASP A 97 5.69 -2.95 -16.48
C ASP A 97 4.93 -1.80 -15.82
N CYS A 98 4.59 -0.77 -16.58
CA CYS A 98 3.74 0.33 -16.12
C CYS A 98 2.28 0.12 -16.52
N GLY A 99 2.00 -0.85 -17.41
CA GLY A 99 0.66 -1.14 -17.91
C GLY A 99 -0.15 -2.14 -17.06
N PRO A 100 -1.48 -2.19 -17.29
CA PRO A 100 -2.36 -3.22 -16.74
C PRO A 100 -1.85 -4.63 -17.03
N SER A 101 -1.86 -5.49 -16.01
CA SER A 101 -1.55 -6.92 -16.15
C SER A 101 -2.76 -7.76 -16.57
N LEU A 102 -3.95 -7.15 -16.60
CA LEU A 102 -5.22 -7.77 -16.99
C LEU A 102 -5.56 -7.41 -18.44
N SER A 103 -6.27 -8.29 -19.14
CA SER A 103 -6.85 -7.95 -20.44
C SER A 103 -8.15 -7.18 -20.26
N THR A 104 -8.56 -6.43 -21.29
CA THR A 104 -9.72 -5.52 -21.30
C THR A 104 -11.07 -6.20 -21.01
N ASP A 105 -11.14 -7.51 -21.20
CA ASP A 105 -12.33 -8.35 -20.98
C ASP A 105 -12.38 -8.97 -19.58
N MET A 106 -11.34 -8.79 -18.76
CA MET A 106 -11.29 -9.31 -17.39
C MET A 106 -11.90 -8.33 -16.39
N ASP A 107 -12.62 -8.88 -15.41
CA ASP A 107 -13.06 -8.14 -14.23
C ASP A 107 -11.84 -7.51 -13.50
N GLY A 108 -11.97 -6.24 -13.13
CA GLY A 108 -10.88 -5.48 -12.49
C GLY A 108 -9.91 -4.81 -13.47
N TYR A 109 -10.12 -4.91 -14.79
CA TYR A 109 -9.34 -4.15 -15.76
C TYR A 109 -9.46 -2.64 -15.55
N ASP A 110 -10.66 -2.14 -15.21
CA ASP A 110 -10.92 -0.75 -14.86
C ASP A 110 -10.08 -0.29 -13.64
N ILE A 111 -9.93 -1.15 -12.65
CA ILE A 111 -9.03 -0.93 -11.51
C ILE A 111 -7.57 -0.88 -11.98
N ALA A 112 -7.14 -1.82 -12.84
CA ALA A 112 -5.77 -1.83 -13.36
C ALA A 112 -5.46 -0.58 -14.20
N GLU A 113 -6.40 -0.13 -15.04
CA GLU A 113 -6.29 1.10 -15.83
C GLU A 113 -6.20 2.33 -14.93
N PHE A 114 -7.06 2.41 -13.91
CA PHE A 114 -6.98 3.47 -12.91
C PHE A 114 -5.63 3.48 -12.19
N LEU A 115 -5.09 2.32 -11.81
CA LEU A 115 -3.79 2.19 -11.16
C LEU A 115 -2.64 2.60 -12.10
N ALA A 116 -2.72 2.32 -13.40
CA ALA A 116 -1.80 2.87 -14.40
C ALA A 116 -1.87 4.40 -14.49
N PHE A 117 -3.07 4.98 -14.45
CA PHE A 117 -3.26 6.42 -14.33
C PHE A 117 -2.62 7.00 -13.06
N THR A 118 -2.74 6.32 -11.91
CA THR A 118 -2.10 6.81 -10.68
C THR A 118 -0.57 6.91 -10.80
N GLN A 119 0.07 5.96 -11.49
CA GLN A 119 1.51 6.00 -11.76
C GLN A 119 1.89 7.25 -12.58
N HIS A 120 1.08 7.57 -13.59
CA HIS A 120 1.28 8.75 -14.42
C HIS A 120 1.20 10.04 -13.59
N VAL A 121 0.16 10.19 -12.75
CA VAL A 121 0.01 11.35 -11.86
C VAL A 121 1.18 11.45 -10.89
N GLN A 122 1.58 10.34 -10.27
CA GLN A 122 2.70 10.30 -9.33
C GLN A 122 4.02 10.73 -9.99
N TYR A 123 4.31 10.21 -11.18
CA TYR A 123 5.50 10.58 -11.95
C TYR A 123 5.47 12.07 -12.29
N ALA A 124 4.35 12.58 -12.81
CA ALA A 124 4.23 13.98 -13.18
C ALA A 124 4.35 14.94 -11.97
N LYS A 125 3.62 14.67 -10.88
CA LYS A 125 3.61 15.51 -9.67
C LYS A 125 4.94 15.47 -8.91
N SER A 126 5.65 14.35 -8.98
CA SER A 126 6.98 14.21 -8.39
C SER A 126 8.11 14.68 -9.30
N ARG A 127 7.82 15.23 -10.50
CA ARG A 127 8.81 15.63 -11.51
C ARG A 127 9.74 14.48 -11.92
N GLY A 128 9.16 13.29 -12.06
CA GLY A 128 9.83 12.10 -12.54
C GLY A 128 10.63 11.33 -11.49
N LEU A 129 10.43 11.61 -10.21
CA LEU A 129 11.24 11.02 -9.13
C LEU A 129 10.67 9.69 -8.61
N VAL A 130 9.35 9.53 -8.58
CA VAL A 130 8.72 8.36 -7.95
C VAL A 130 7.40 7.97 -8.60
N ILE A 131 7.20 6.65 -8.67
CA ILE A 131 5.92 5.98 -8.91
C ILE A 131 5.76 4.86 -7.91
N ILE A 132 4.52 4.41 -7.69
CA ILE A 132 4.24 3.12 -7.09
C ILE A 132 3.97 2.11 -8.21
N SER A 133 4.68 0.99 -8.24
CA SER A 133 4.33 -0.15 -9.10
C SER A 133 3.95 -1.36 -8.26
N ASN A 134 3.78 -2.53 -8.89
CA ASN A 134 3.45 -3.78 -8.21
C ASN A 134 2.15 -3.69 -7.41
N TYR A 135 1.14 -2.99 -7.94
CA TYR A 135 -0.17 -2.93 -7.32
C TYR A 135 -0.84 -4.30 -7.34
N GLN A 136 -1.26 -4.73 -6.16
CA GLN A 136 -1.91 -6.01 -5.93
C GLN A 136 -2.77 -5.91 -4.67
N GLY A 137 -3.86 -6.67 -4.63
CA GLY A 137 -4.85 -6.60 -3.56
C GLY A 137 -6.00 -7.55 -3.77
#